data_AF-A0A9D1UXC4-F1
#
_entry.id   AF-A0A9D1UXC4-F1
#
_cell.length_a   1.000
_cell.length_b   1.000
_cell.length_c   1.000
_cell.angle_alpha   90.00
_cell.angle_beta   90.00
_cell.angle_gamma   90.00
#
_symmetry.space_group_name_H-M   'P 1'
#
loop_
_entity.id
_entity.type
_entity.pdbx_description
1 polymer ?
#
loop_
_entity_poly.entity_id
_entity_poly.type
_entity_poly.pdbx_seq_one_letter_code
_entity_poly.pdbx_strand_id
1 'polypeptide(L)'
;MKRKILAVLSIAVLAVIFIGFGFTKNIEMEKEYQRAMDRGIEAVKETDYRAAKIDFQDALKRKQNDQRAKQTLKQVNTYMDAKKQLSQKHYQEASALFKQVAVQDDGINVLIRRASSYHTELEDVVQEQEAFNKLYKQAADLSDAGDYFASNQKLSPILEYQQIDRSYYDTIRTKAEHLKESNDEYLRIYGHKPKM
;
A
#
# COMPACT_ATOMS: atom_id res chain seq x y z
N MET A 1 -28.85 -56.78 55.48
CA MET A 1 -27.78 -55.90 54.97
C MET A 1 -27.38 -56.38 53.58
N LYS A 2 -27.11 -55.58 52.56
CA LYS A 2 -27.31 -54.17 52.25
C LYS A 2 -26.67 -54.02 50.86
N ARG A 3 -27.49 -53.71 49.85
CA ARG A 3 -27.19 -52.67 48.85
C ARG A 3 -25.79 -52.67 48.21
N LYS A 4 -25.41 -53.57 47.28
CA LYS A 4 -24.28 -53.31 46.35
C LYS A 4 -24.35 -54.05 45.00
N ILE A 5 -25.54 -54.22 44.38
CA ILE A 5 -25.62 -54.81 43.02
C ILE A 5 -26.25 -53.84 41.98
N LEU A 6 -26.72 -52.66 42.38
CA LEU A 6 -27.42 -51.72 41.49
C LEU A 6 -26.63 -50.46 41.06
N ALA A 7 -25.29 -50.49 41.09
CA ALA A 7 -24.47 -49.30 40.79
C ALA A 7 -23.46 -49.49 39.65
N VAL A 8 -23.65 -50.48 38.76
CA VAL A 8 -22.72 -50.72 37.63
C VAL A 8 -23.35 -50.40 36.26
N LEU A 9 -24.68 -50.27 36.17
CA LEU A 9 -25.38 -50.04 34.89
C LEU A 9 -25.72 -48.57 34.58
N SER A 10 -25.57 -47.65 35.54
CA SER A 10 -25.92 -46.23 35.36
C SER A 10 -24.74 -45.31 35.02
N ILE A 11 -23.50 -45.82 35.01
CA ILE A 11 -22.30 -45.02 34.67
C ILE A 11 -21.92 -45.17 33.18
N ALA A 12 -22.32 -46.27 32.52
CA ALA A 12 -22.00 -46.49 31.10
C ALA A 12 -22.86 -45.66 30.12
N VAL A 13 -24.03 -45.17 30.54
CA VAL A 13 -24.95 -44.41 29.64
C VAL A 13 -24.60 -42.92 29.57
N LEU A 14 -23.93 -42.36 30.56
CA LEU A 14 -23.56 -40.93 30.58
C LEU A 14 -22.25 -40.60 29.83
N ALA A 15 -21.43 -41.61 29.49
CA ALA A 15 -20.20 -41.40 28.72
C ALA A 15 -20.44 -41.28 27.20
N VAL A 16 -21.60 -41.70 26.68
CA VAL A 16 -21.89 -41.68 25.23
C VAL A 16 -22.46 -40.33 24.77
N ILE A 17 -23.02 -39.51 25.66
CA ILE A 17 -23.66 -38.24 25.28
C ILE A 17 -22.64 -37.10 25.07
N PHE A 18 -21.48 -37.14 25.72
CA PHE A 18 -20.49 -36.05 25.62
C PHE A 18 -19.48 -36.20 24.48
N ILE A 19 -19.38 -37.36 23.83
CA ILE A 19 -18.48 -37.54 22.69
C ILE A 19 -19.09 -36.93 21.41
N GLY A 20 -20.42 -36.90 21.26
CA GLY A 20 -21.07 -36.36 20.07
C GLY A 20 -21.07 -34.82 19.94
N PHE A 21 -21.00 -34.09 21.05
CA PHE A 21 -21.15 -32.62 21.07
C PHE A 21 -19.85 -31.86 20.74
N GLY A 22 -18.69 -32.52 20.86
CA GLY A 22 -17.39 -31.92 20.55
C GLY A 22 -17.03 -31.96 19.06
N PHE A 23 -17.54 -32.93 18.30
CA PHE A 23 -17.18 -33.09 16.89
C PHE A 23 -17.96 -32.17 15.94
N THR A 24 -19.22 -31.84 16.24
CA THR A 24 -20.04 -30.96 15.37
C THR A 24 -19.62 -29.49 15.46
N LYS A 25 -19.31 -29.00 16.66
CA LYS A 25 -18.89 -27.61 16.90
C LYS A 25 -17.59 -27.26 16.18
N ASN A 26 -16.63 -28.18 16.13
CA ASN A 26 -15.35 -27.97 15.43
C ASN A 26 -15.52 -27.89 13.91
N ILE A 27 -16.43 -28.69 13.32
CA ILE A 27 -16.70 -28.67 11.88
C ILE A 27 -17.41 -27.38 11.47
N GLU A 28 -18.34 -26.89 12.28
CA GLU A 28 -19.06 -25.64 11.99
C GLU A 28 -18.13 -24.43 12.10
N MET A 29 -17.27 -24.37 13.12
CA MET A 29 -16.25 -23.31 13.23
C MET A 29 -15.24 -23.34 12.08
N GLU A 30 -14.85 -24.53 11.61
CA GLU A 30 -13.97 -24.67 10.45
C GLU A 30 -14.60 -24.09 9.18
N LYS A 31 -15.86 -24.46 8.90
CA LYS A 31 -16.60 -23.95 7.74
C LYS A 31 -16.75 -22.43 7.78
N GLU A 32 -17.09 -21.89 8.94
CA GLU A 32 -17.23 -20.46 9.13
C GLU A 32 -15.90 -19.71 8.99
N TYR A 33 -14.79 -20.31 9.45
CA TYR A 33 -13.45 -19.78 9.22
C TYR A 33 -13.13 -19.72 7.71
N GLN A 34 -13.33 -20.82 6.98
CA GLN A 34 -13.02 -20.87 5.55
C GLN A 34 -13.89 -19.88 4.75
N ARG A 35 -15.19 -19.79 5.05
CA ARG A 35 -16.08 -18.80 4.44
C ARG A 35 -15.58 -17.36 4.65
N ALA A 36 -15.13 -17.03 5.86
CA ALA A 36 -14.59 -15.71 6.14
C ALA A 36 -13.28 -15.46 5.37
N MET A 37 -12.39 -16.45 5.29
CA MET A 37 -11.17 -16.35 4.46
C MET A 37 -11.49 -16.14 2.98
N ASP A 38 -12.42 -16.91 2.42
CA ASP A 38 -12.81 -16.83 1.01
C ASP A 38 -13.45 -15.50 0.66
N ARG A 39 -14.39 -15.01 1.49
CA ARG A 39 -14.98 -13.67 1.31
C ARG A 39 -13.93 -12.57 1.39
N GLY A 40 -13.00 -12.66 2.33
CA GLY A 40 -11.91 -11.69 2.44
C GLY A 40 -11.04 -11.66 1.19
N ILE A 41 -10.72 -12.83 0.62
CA ILE A 41 -9.96 -12.94 -0.64
C ILE A 41 -10.76 -12.38 -1.81
N GLU A 42 -12.07 -12.63 -1.87
CA GLU A 42 -12.93 -12.10 -2.93
C GLU A 42 -13.04 -10.57 -2.85
N ALA A 43 -13.28 -10.01 -1.66
CA ALA A 43 -13.28 -8.57 -1.44
C ALA A 43 -11.96 -7.91 -1.87
N VAL A 44 -10.81 -8.58 -1.66
CA VAL A 44 -9.53 -8.11 -2.19
C VAL A 44 -9.49 -8.08 -3.73
N LYS A 45 -10.04 -9.09 -4.40
CA LYS A 45 -10.12 -9.10 -5.88
C LYS A 45 -10.99 -7.94 -6.37
N GLU A 46 -12.13 -7.73 -5.73
CA GLU A 46 -13.10 -6.64 -5.95
C GLU A 46 -12.59 -5.27 -5.50
N THR A 47 -11.39 -5.20 -4.91
CA THR A 47 -10.73 -3.99 -4.40
C THR A 47 -11.40 -3.34 -3.18
N ASP A 48 -12.35 -4.02 -2.54
CA ASP A 48 -12.90 -3.61 -1.25
C ASP A 48 -12.01 -4.08 -0.08
N TYR A 49 -10.92 -3.35 0.13
CA TYR A 49 -9.95 -3.66 1.18
C TYR A 49 -10.53 -3.50 2.61
N ARG A 50 -11.61 -2.72 2.78
CA ARG A 50 -12.27 -2.56 4.08
C ARG A 50 -13.10 -3.81 4.41
N ALA A 51 -13.90 -4.29 3.46
CA ALA A 51 -14.62 -5.55 3.60
C ALA A 51 -13.64 -6.71 3.81
N ALA A 52 -12.57 -6.77 3.02
CA ALA A 52 -11.53 -7.78 3.18
C ALA A 52 -10.94 -7.83 4.60
N LYS A 53 -10.59 -6.65 5.15
CA LYS A 53 -10.09 -6.54 6.52
C LYS A 53 -11.08 -7.09 7.54
N ILE A 54 -12.36 -6.74 7.41
CA ILE A 54 -13.43 -7.20 8.30
C ILE A 54 -13.54 -8.73 8.23
N ASP A 55 -13.57 -9.29 7.03
CA ASP A 55 -13.67 -10.74 6.83
C ASP A 55 -12.47 -11.51 7.41
N PHE A 56 -11.24 -11.00 7.25
CA PHE A 56 -10.05 -11.62 7.86
C PHE A 56 -10.02 -11.48 9.39
N GLN A 57 -10.50 -10.36 9.94
CA GLN A 57 -10.71 -10.25 11.39
C GLN A 57 -11.75 -11.26 11.88
N ASP A 58 -12.79 -11.49 11.09
CA ASP A 58 -13.83 -12.47 11.36
C ASP A 58 -13.30 -13.91 11.33
N ALA A 59 -12.41 -14.24 10.39
CA ALA A 59 -11.70 -15.51 10.37
C ALA A 59 -10.87 -15.70 11.66
N LEU A 60 -10.17 -14.67 12.12
CA LEU A 60 -9.39 -14.71 13.37
C LEU A 60 -10.26 -14.82 14.63
N LYS A 61 -11.48 -14.28 14.64
CA LYS A 61 -12.42 -14.53 15.76
C LYS A 61 -12.75 -16.01 15.91
N ARG A 62 -12.82 -16.73 14.78
CA ARG A 62 -13.12 -18.18 14.72
C ARG A 62 -11.87 -19.03 14.99
N LYS A 63 -10.69 -18.57 14.56
CA LYS A 63 -9.38 -19.19 14.84
C LYS A 63 -8.32 -18.15 15.19
N GLN A 64 -8.24 -17.78 16.46
CA GLN A 64 -7.39 -16.67 16.93
C GLN A 64 -5.88 -16.87 16.68
N ASN A 65 -5.43 -18.12 16.58
CA ASN A 65 -4.02 -18.46 16.40
C ASN A 65 -3.65 -18.91 15.00
N ASP A 66 -4.57 -18.79 14.04
CA ASP A 66 -4.31 -19.17 12.65
C ASP A 66 -3.29 -18.24 11.99
N GLN A 67 -2.16 -18.80 11.54
CA GLN A 67 -1.07 -18.02 10.97
C GLN A 67 -1.44 -17.43 9.61
N ARG A 68 -2.16 -18.20 8.78
CA ARG A 68 -2.60 -17.74 7.46
C ARG A 68 -3.49 -16.51 7.58
N ALA A 69 -4.53 -16.55 8.41
CA ALA A 69 -5.42 -15.42 8.64
C ALA A 69 -4.70 -14.19 9.22
N LYS A 70 -3.73 -14.38 10.13
CA LYS A 70 -2.88 -13.29 10.64
C LYS A 70 -2.04 -12.65 9.54
N GLN A 71 -1.39 -13.47 8.71
CA GLN A 71 -0.58 -13.00 7.58
C GLN A 71 -1.43 -12.24 6.57
N THR A 72 -2.59 -12.78 6.20
CA THR A 72 -3.50 -12.16 5.23
C THR A 72 -4.06 -10.84 5.75
N LEU A 73 -4.47 -10.75 7.02
CA LEU A 73 -4.90 -9.50 7.64
C LEU A 73 -3.76 -8.46 7.66
N LYS A 74 -2.54 -8.88 8.02
CA LYS A 74 -1.36 -8.00 7.99
C LYS A 74 -1.10 -7.46 6.58
N GLN A 75 -1.18 -8.33 5.57
CA GLN A 75 -0.98 -7.96 4.17
C GLN A 75 -1.98 -6.89 3.71
N VAL A 76 -3.28 -7.08 3.98
CA VAL A 76 -4.33 -6.11 3.65
C VAL A 76 -4.10 -4.78 4.35
N ASN A 77 -3.81 -4.79 5.67
CA ASN A 77 -3.56 -3.55 6.41
C ASN A 77 -2.36 -2.79 5.83
N THR A 78 -1.25 -3.49 5.56
CA THR A 78 -0.04 -2.88 4.98
C THR A 78 -0.32 -2.27 3.61
N TYR A 79 -1.10 -2.97 2.77
CA TYR A 79 -1.51 -2.45 1.46
C TYR A 79 -2.41 -1.21 1.57
N MET A 80 -3.34 -1.19 2.53
CA MET A 80 -4.17 -0.01 2.80
C MET A 80 -3.35 1.18 3.28
N ASP A 81 -2.36 0.95 4.14
CA ASP A 81 -1.44 1.99 4.60
C ASP A 81 -0.58 2.52 3.44
N ALA A 82 -0.10 1.65 2.56
CA ALA A 82 0.60 2.05 1.34
C ALA A 82 -0.27 2.96 0.45
N LYS A 83 -1.53 2.57 0.22
CA LYS A 83 -2.51 3.39 -0.53
C LYS A 83 -2.77 4.75 0.12
N LYS A 84 -2.79 4.81 1.45
CA LYS A 84 -2.93 6.08 2.19
C LYS A 84 -1.71 6.98 1.98
N GLN A 85 -0.49 6.45 2.12
CA GLN A 85 0.73 7.20 1.85
C GLN A 85 0.78 7.71 0.40
N LEU A 86 0.39 6.85 -0.56
CA LEU A 86 0.27 7.22 -1.97
C LEU A 86 -0.70 8.39 -2.18
N SER A 87 -1.88 8.37 -1.55
CA SER A 87 -2.84 9.49 -1.66
C SER A 87 -2.35 10.78 -0.99
N GLN A 88 -1.43 10.66 -0.03
CA GLN A 88 -0.80 11.80 0.66
C GLN A 88 0.46 12.30 -0.08
N LYS A 89 0.77 11.72 -1.25
CA LYS A 89 1.98 12.01 -2.04
C LYS A 89 3.30 11.67 -1.32
N HIS A 90 3.24 10.82 -0.30
CA HIS A 90 4.42 10.28 0.40
C HIS A 90 4.95 9.05 -0.36
N TYR A 91 5.53 9.29 -1.54
CA TYR A 91 5.83 8.24 -2.51
C TYR A 91 6.91 7.26 -2.03
N GLN A 92 7.90 7.75 -1.29
CA GLN A 92 8.95 6.92 -0.71
C GLN A 92 8.38 5.93 0.33
N GLU A 93 7.56 6.42 1.25
CA GLU A 93 6.89 5.61 2.27
C GLU A 93 5.90 4.63 1.63
N ALA A 94 5.14 5.09 0.64
CA ALA A 94 4.23 4.24 -0.11
C ALA A 94 4.98 3.10 -0.83
N SER A 95 6.08 3.42 -1.52
CA SER A 95 6.92 2.43 -2.22
C SER A 95 7.46 1.37 -1.24
N ALA A 96 7.96 1.78 -0.08
CA ALA A 96 8.45 0.86 0.95
C ALA A 96 7.36 -0.09 1.48
N LEU A 97 6.15 0.42 1.72
CA LEU A 97 5.03 -0.41 2.18
C LEU A 97 4.52 -1.36 1.08
N PHE A 98 4.50 -0.92 -0.18
CA PHE A 98 4.17 -1.80 -1.30
C PHE A 98 5.23 -2.89 -1.49
N LYS A 99 6.52 -2.57 -1.37
CA LYS A 99 7.60 -3.56 -1.34
C LYS A 99 7.37 -4.59 -0.25
N GLN A 100 7.00 -4.16 0.96
CA GLN A 100 6.71 -5.07 2.07
C GLN A 100 5.59 -6.05 1.73
N VAL A 101 4.53 -5.63 1.02
CA VAL A 101 3.44 -6.51 0.57
C VAL A 101 3.90 -7.44 -0.56
N ALA A 102 4.74 -6.95 -1.46
CA ALA A 102 5.21 -7.67 -2.65
C ALA A 102 6.15 -8.84 -2.33
N VAL A 103 6.90 -8.78 -1.23
CA VAL A 103 7.86 -9.82 -0.82
C VAL A 103 7.28 -10.84 0.16
N GLN A 104 5.98 -10.80 0.45
CA GLN A 104 5.36 -11.79 1.34
C GLN A 104 5.16 -13.12 0.62
N ASP A 105 5.85 -14.15 1.10
CA ASP A 105 5.58 -15.54 0.71
C ASP A 105 4.18 -15.98 1.17
N ASP A 106 3.52 -16.82 0.36
CA ASP A 106 2.20 -17.42 0.63
C ASP A 106 1.04 -16.42 0.92
N GLY A 107 1.19 -15.16 0.49
CA GLY A 107 0.15 -14.13 0.58
C GLY A 107 -0.95 -14.23 -0.48
N ILE A 108 -1.87 -13.27 -0.48
CA ILE A 108 -2.86 -13.12 -1.56
C ILE A 108 -2.13 -12.67 -2.83
N ASN A 109 -1.97 -13.59 -3.78
CA ASN A 109 -1.25 -13.35 -5.05
C ASN A 109 -1.66 -12.08 -5.80
N VAL A 110 -2.94 -11.69 -5.75
CA VAL A 110 -3.39 -10.46 -6.41
C VAL A 110 -2.85 -9.20 -5.74
N LEU A 111 -2.70 -9.18 -4.40
CA LEU A 111 -2.06 -8.07 -3.68
C LEU A 111 -0.57 -8.03 -3.94
N ILE A 112 0.09 -9.19 -3.94
CA ILE A 112 1.52 -9.30 -4.26
C ILE A 112 1.81 -8.65 -5.62
N ARG A 113 1.07 -9.04 -6.66
CA ARG A 113 1.24 -8.47 -8.02
C ARG A 113 0.97 -6.97 -8.06
N ARG A 114 -0.16 -6.52 -7.50
CA ARG A 114 -0.52 -5.09 -7.49
C ARG A 114 0.51 -4.25 -6.73
N ALA A 115 0.96 -4.75 -5.58
CA ALA A 115 1.98 -4.07 -4.77
C ALA A 115 3.34 -4.04 -5.47
N SER A 116 3.74 -5.11 -6.15
CA SER A 116 4.96 -5.11 -6.95
C SER A 116 4.91 -4.03 -8.05
N SER A 117 3.80 -3.92 -8.77
CA SER A 117 3.63 -2.88 -9.79
C SER A 117 3.72 -1.47 -9.20
N TYR A 118 3.02 -1.21 -8.09
CA TYR A 118 3.11 0.09 -7.41
C TYR A 118 4.51 0.37 -6.86
N HIS A 119 5.21 -0.63 -6.33
CA HIS A 119 6.57 -0.45 -5.83
C HIS A 119 7.51 0.00 -6.94
N THR A 120 7.50 -0.67 -8.10
CA THR A 120 8.33 -0.30 -9.24
C THR A 120 7.99 1.10 -9.75
N GLU A 121 6.70 1.40 -9.97
CA GLU A 121 6.28 2.72 -10.43
C GLU A 121 6.73 3.84 -9.47
N LEU A 122 6.57 3.64 -8.16
CA LEU A 122 6.92 4.66 -7.17
C LEU A 122 8.42 4.77 -6.92
N GLU A 123 9.18 3.68 -7.11
CA GLU A 123 10.64 3.74 -7.07
C GLU A 123 11.18 4.63 -8.20
N ASP A 124 10.66 4.48 -9.42
CA ASP A 124 11.00 5.35 -10.55
C ASP A 124 10.61 6.81 -10.27
N VAL A 125 9.38 7.06 -9.81
CA VAL A 125 8.88 8.40 -9.47
C VAL A 125 9.77 9.09 -8.44
N VAL A 126 10.19 8.39 -7.38
CA VAL A 126 11.06 8.98 -6.34
C VAL A 126 12.40 9.40 -6.94
N GLN A 127 13.04 8.54 -7.74
CA GLN A 127 14.33 8.86 -8.38
C GLN A 127 14.21 10.05 -9.34
N GLU A 128 13.14 10.09 -10.14
CA GLU A 128 12.87 11.19 -11.06
C GLU A 128 12.61 12.51 -10.33
N GLN A 129 11.85 12.48 -9.24
CA GLN A 129 11.62 13.66 -8.40
C GLN A 129 12.91 14.18 -7.79
N GLU A 130 13.79 13.32 -7.29
CA GLU A 130 15.10 13.72 -6.79
C GLU A 130 15.94 14.39 -7.88
N ALA A 131 15.98 13.80 -9.08
CA ALA A 131 16.68 14.36 -10.23
C ALA A 131 16.12 15.73 -10.66
N PHE A 132 14.79 15.86 -10.78
CA PHE A 132 14.14 17.11 -11.15
C PHE A 132 14.32 18.19 -10.08
N ASN A 133 14.24 17.85 -8.79
CA ASN A 133 14.49 18.80 -7.72
C ASN A 133 15.93 19.33 -7.76
N LYS A 134 16.92 18.48 -8.08
CA LYS A 134 18.31 18.90 -8.26
C LYS A 134 18.47 19.84 -9.47
N LEU A 135 17.86 19.51 -10.61
CA LEU A 135 17.88 20.36 -11.80
C LEU A 135 17.21 21.71 -11.55
N TYR A 136 16.06 21.71 -10.89
CA TYR A 136 15.35 22.93 -10.53
C TYR A 136 16.18 23.81 -9.59
N LYS A 137 16.84 23.23 -8.59
CA LYS A 137 17.74 23.97 -7.72
C LYS A 137 18.87 24.64 -8.52
N GLN A 138 19.50 23.92 -9.43
CA GLN A 138 20.53 24.48 -10.30
C GLN A 138 20.00 25.62 -11.18
N ALA A 139 18.77 25.48 -11.70
CA ALA A 139 18.13 26.53 -12.48
C ALA A 139 17.85 27.78 -11.62
N ALA A 140 17.32 27.60 -10.41
CA ALA A 140 17.07 28.69 -9.47
C ALA A 140 18.36 29.45 -9.12
N ASP A 141 19.44 28.73 -8.78
CA ASP A 141 20.74 29.33 -8.48
C ASP A 141 21.29 30.15 -9.68
N LEU A 142 21.08 29.68 -10.91
CA LEU A 142 21.48 30.40 -12.14
C LEU A 142 20.62 31.65 -12.38
N SER A 143 19.30 31.55 -12.17
CA SER A 143 18.38 32.68 -12.29
C SER A 143 18.72 33.78 -11.27
N ASP A 144 19.01 33.39 -10.02
CA ASP A 144 19.43 34.30 -8.95
C ASP A 144 20.77 34.99 -9.29
N ALA A 145 21.68 34.29 -9.98
CA ALA A 145 22.92 34.85 -10.51
C ALA A 145 22.74 35.69 -11.79
N GLY A 146 21.51 35.79 -12.31
CA GLY A 146 21.19 36.52 -13.54
C GLY A 146 21.47 35.77 -14.85
N ASP A 147 21.89 34.50 -14.79
CA ASP A 147 22.08 33.65 -15.95
C ASP A 147 20.77 32.94 -16.34
N TYR A 148 19.82 33.74 -16.82
CA TYR A 148 18.47 33.30 -17.19
C TYR A 148 18.45 32.27 -18.33
N PHE A 149 19.40 32.36 -19.26
CA PHE A 149 19.50 31.43 -20.37
C PHE A 149 19.97 30.05 -19.91
N ALA A 150 21.04 29.98 -19.11
CA ALA A 150 21.49 28.71 -18.55
C ALA A 150 20.45 28.12 -17.58
N SER A 151 19.78 28.97 -16.79
CA SER A 151 18.64 28.55 -15.96
C SER A 151 17.56 27.85 -16.80
N ASN A 152 17.13 28.46 -17.91
CA ASN A 152 16.12 27.86 -18.79
C ASN A 152 16.59 26.55 -19.43
N GLN A 153 17.87 26.43 -19.80
CA GLN A 153 18.42 25.15 -20.26
C GLN A 153 18.37 24.06 -19.19
N LYS A 154 18.53 24.41 -17.91
CA LYS A 154 18.40 23.47 -16.79
C LYS A 154 16.95 23.05 -16.52
N LEU A 155 15.98 23.87 -16.91
CA LEU A 155 14.55 23.56 -16.78
C LEU A 155 14.03 22.66 -17.91
N SER A 156 14.63 22.70 -19.11
CA SER A 156 14.20 21.91 -20.26
C SER A 156 13.99 20.41 -19.96
N PRO A 157 14.93 19.68 -19.31
CA PRO A 157 14.71 18.26 -19.03
C PRO A 157 13.53 17.96 -18.11
N ILE A 158 13.11 18.92 -17.27
CA ILE A 158 11.92 18.79 -16.43
C ILE A 158 10.67 19.01 -17.31
N LEU A 159 10.64 20.12 -18.06
CA LEU A 159 9.47 20.56 -18.82
C LEU A 159 9.20 19.72 -20.07
N GLU A 160 10.23 19.11 -20.63
CA GLU A 160 10.15 18.26 -21.84
C GLU A 160 10.01 16.77 -21.50
N TYR A 161 9.99 16.41 -20.21
CA TYR A 161 9.80 15.03 -19.79
C TYR A 161 8.41 14.52 -20.20
N GLN A 162 8.35 13.40 -20.92
CA GLN A 162 7.13 12.90 -21.55
C GLN A 162 5.97 12.69 -20.56
N GLN A 163 6.26 12.35 -19.31
CA GLN A 163 5.23 12.09 -18.30
C GLN A 163 5.09 13.21 -17.27
N ILE A 164 5.63 14.41 -17.56
CA ILE A 164 5.61 15.54 -16.62
C ILE A 164 4.20 15.96 -16.20
N ASP A 165 3.19 15.64 -17.02
CA ASP A 165 1.78 15.93 -16.73
C ASP A 165 1.13 14.99 -15.72
N ARG A 166 1.81 13.92 -15.29
CA ARG A 166 1.30 13.07 -14.21
C ARG A 166 1.29 13.84 -12.90
N SER A 167 0.26 13.59 -12.10
CA SER A 167 0.06 14.24 -10.79
C SER A 167 1.22 14.09 -9.78
N TYR A 168 2.13 13.14 -10.03
CA TYR A 168 3.38 12.97 -9.29
C TYR A 168 4.28 14.20 -9.41
N TYR A 169 4.26 14.88 -10.56
CA TYR A 169 5.21 15.97 -10.86
C TYR A 169 4.57 17.36 -10.85
N ASP A 170 3.27 17.50 -10.51
CA ASP A 170 2.55 18.79 -10.52
C ASP A 170 3.36 19.91 -9.85
N THR A 171 3.89 19.66 -8.66
CA THR A 171 4.63 20.68 -7.89
C THR A 171 5.92 21.11 -8.58
N ILE A 172 6.69 20.17 -9.14
CA ILE A 172 7.96 20.51 -9.78
C ILE A 172 7.74 21.11 -11.16
N ARG A 173 6.73 20.63 -11.91
CA ARG A 173 6.28 21.21 -13.18
C ARG A 173 5.90 22.68 -13.00
N THR A 174 4.97 22.99 -12.08
CA THR A 174 4.52 24.37 -11.86
C THR A 174 5.66 25.29 -11.41
N LYS A 175 6.57 24.80 -10.55
CA LYS A 175 7.76 25.57 -10.16
C LYS A 175 8.67 25.86 -11.35
N ALA A 176 8.91 24.87 -12.21
CA ALA A 176 9.76 25.00 -13.39
C ALA A 176 9.12 25.93 -14.43
N GLU A 177 7.81 25.82 -14.69
CA GLU A 177 7.05 26.70 -15.59
C GLU A 177 7.16 28.16 -15.13
N HIS A 178 6.84 28.44 -13.87
CA HIS A 178 6.88 29.80 -13.32
C HIS A 178 8.30 30.40 -13.37
N LEU A 179 9.32 29.63 -13.03
CA LEU A 179 10.71 30.12 -13.11
C LEU A 179 11.10 30.41 -14.56
N LYS A 180 10.72 29.54 -15.50
CA LYS A 180 10.98 29.74 -16.92
C LYS A 180 10.27 31.00 -17.46
N GLU A 181 9.00 31.19 -17.11
CA GLU A 181 8.23 32.38 -17.49
C GLU A 181 8.88 33.66 -16.99
N SER A 182 9.32 33.68 -15.72
CA SER A 182 10.04 34.82 -15.16
C SER A 182 11.35 35.09 -15.90
N ASN A 183 12.15 34.07 -16.14
CA ASN A 183 13.41 34.19 -16.88
C ASN A 183 13.18 34.72 -18.32
N ASP A 184 12.17 34.18 -19.02
CA ASP A 184 11.81 34.60 -20.37
C ASP A 184 11.35 36.06 -20.40
N GLU A 185 10.62 36.52 -19.38
CA GLU A 185 10.24 37.93 -19.23
C GLU A 185 11.46 38.84 -19.08
N TYR A 186 12.41 38.49 -18.21
CA TYR A 186 13.65 39.25 -18.05
C TYR A 186 14.46 39.31 -19.35
N LEU A 187 14.63 38.17 -20.02
CA LEU A 187 15.34 38.09 -21.29
C LEU A 187 14.67 38.93 -22.39
N ARG A 188 13.35 38.99 -22.42
CA ARG A 188 12.59 39.81 -23.37
C ARG A 188 12.76 41.31 -23.11
N ILE A 189 12.74 41.74 -21.85
CA ILE A 189 12.81 43.16 -21.48
C ILE A 189 14.24 43.70 -21.54
N TYR A 190 15.22 42.94 -21.04
CA TYR A 190 16.59 43.43 -20.81
C TYR A 190 17.64 42.81 -21.74
N GLY A 191 17.27 41.79 -22.53
CA GLY A 191 18.22 40.98 -23.29
C GLY A 191 19.09 40.09 -22.39
N HIS A 192 20.21 39.57 -22.91
CA HIS A 192 21.19 38.82 -22.11
C HIS A 192 22.05 39.69 -21.17
N LYS A 193 21.53 40.81 -20.67
CA LYS A 193 22.27 41.67 -19.72
C LYS A 193 22.01 41.18 -18.29
N PRO A 194 23.07 40.91 -17.50
CA PRO A 194 22.90 40.49 -16.11
C PRO A 194 22.21 41.60 -15.29
N LYS A 195 21.44 41.18 -14.29
CA LYS A 195 20.76 42.08 -13.35
C LYS A 195 21.83 42.87 -12.57
N MET A 196 21.78 44.21 -12.65
CA MET A 196 22.64 45.10 -11.85
C MET A 196 22.13 45.24 -10.42
#